data_AF-A0A2W7ACJ9-F1
#
_entry.id   AF-A0A2W7ACJ9-F1
#
_cell.length_a   1.000
_cell.length_b   1.000
_cell.length_c   1.000
_cell.angle_alpha   90.00
_cell.angle_beta   90.00
_cell.angle_gamma   90.00
#
_symmetry.space_group_name_H-M   'P 1'
#
loop_
_entity.id
_entity.type
_entity.pdbx_description
1 polymer ?
#
loop_
_entity_poly.entity_id
_entity_poly.type
_entity_poly.pdbx_seq_one_letter_code
_entity_poly.pdbx_strand_id
1 'polypeptide(L)'
;MLNIAQRLEDTSPILSPDPQISSAVVERAIADGELLIQAGNAVSGVDRIHTALHGYLIAVCDAEGIAYNKDPNMTALFKLLRCHHPKLQNLGTRSNEIEKILISFATILDSLNPIRNKASVAHPNGDLLNEAEALLVINVVRTVLHYLDSKFVPNPS
;
A
#
# COMPACT_ATOMS: atom_id res chain seq x y z
N MET A 1 -36.96 3.39 -2.90
CA MET A 1 -35.79 3.80 -3.71
C MET A 1 -34.66 4.40 -2.84
N LEU A 2 -34.53 4.01 -1.56
CA LEU A 2 -33.54 4.59 -0.63
C LEU A 2 -32.35 3.65 -0.31
N ASN A 3 -32.29 2.47 -0.94
CA ASN A 3 -31.40 1.38 -0.50
C ASN A 3 -30.13 1.23 -1.37
N ILE A 4 -29.96 2.06 -2.40
CA ILE A 4 -28.76 2.05 -3.27
C ILE A 4 -27.79 3.16 -2.85
N ALA A 5 -28.28 4.31 -2.39
CA ALA A 5 -27.44 5.41 -1.92
C ALA A 5 -26.69 5.06 -0.63
N GLN A 6 -27.35 4.42 0.35
CA GLN A 6 -26.68 3.97 1.59
C GLN A 6 -25.62 2.89 1.37
N ARG A 7 -25.71 2.10 0.28
CA ARG A 7 -24.69 1.10 -0.06
C ARG A 7 -23.41 1.71 -0.64
N LEU A 8 -23.42 2.99 -1.00
CA LEU A 8 -22.24 3.73 -1.45
C LEU A 8 -21.53 4.48 -0.32
N GLU A 9 -22.13 4.58 0.86
CA GLU A 9 -21.59 5.37 1.98
C GLU A 9 -20.54 4.61 2.80
N ASP A 10 -20.56 3.27 2.81
CA ASP A 10 -19.67 2.46 3.67
C ASP A 10 -18.65 1.58 2.92
N THR A 11 -18.69 1.54 1.58
CA THR A 11 -17.68 0.82 0.80
C THR A 11 -16.58 1.77 0.34
N SER A 12 -15.38 1.63 0.91
CA SER A 12 -14.20 2.18 0.27
C SER A 12 -14.16 1.69 -1.20
N PRO A 13 -14.03 2.59 -2.20
CA PRO A 13 -14.07 2.20 -3.61
C PRO A 13 -12.92 1.27 -3.99
N ILE A 14 -11.91 1.15 -3.12
CA ILE A 14 -10.77 0.25 -3.29
C ILE A 14 -10.90 -0.87 -2.27
N LEU A 15 -11.14 -2.09 -2.81
CA LEU A 15 -11.26 -3.31 -2.04
C LEU A 15 -10.04 -3.53 -1.14
N SER A 16 -10.26 -4.19 -0.01
CA SER A 16 -9.20 -4.67 0.87
C SER A 16 -8.24 -5.57 0.07
N PRO A 17 -6.92 -5.40 0.19
CA PRO A 17 -5.97 -6.23 -0.55
C PRO A 17 -6.01 -7.69 -0.10
N ASP A 18 -5.84 -8.60 -1.07
CA ASP A 18 -5.67 -10.04 -0.83
C ASP A 18 -4.47 -10.52 -1.67
N PRO A 19 -3.24 -10.14 -1.27
CA PRO A 19 -2.06 -10.38 -2.10
C PRO A 19 -1.68 -11.87 -2.13
N GLN A 20 -1.32 -12.38 -3.31
CA GLN A 20 -0.80 -13.75 -3.41
C GLN A 20 0.65 -13.85 -2.96
N ILE A 21 1.44 -12.78 -3.15
CA ILE A 21 2.78 -12.70 -2.56
C ILE A 21 2.62 -12.08 -1.17
N SER A 22 2.78 -12.87 -0.12
CA SER A 22 2.51 -12.41 1.24
C SER A 22 3.38 -13.09 2.29
N SER A 23 3.22 -12.61 3.52
CA SER A 23 3.74 -13.24 4.73
C SER A 23 2.70 -13.12 5.85
N ALA A 24 2.86 -13.89 6.92
CA ALA A 24 1.96 -13.81 8.08
C ALA A 24 1.86 -12.37 8.66
N VAL A 25 2.94 -11.59 8.56
CA VAL A 25 2.95 -10.17 8.99
C VAL A 25 2.06 -9.32 8.09
N VAL A 26 2.12 -9.53 6.77
CA VAL A 26 1.33 -8.78 5.78
C VAL A 26 -0.15 -9.12 5.93
N GLU A 27 -0.49 -10.41 5.97
CA GLU A 27 -1.87 -10.89 6.15
C GLU A 27 -2.48 -10.32 7.43
N ARG A 28 -1.73 -10.38 8.54
CA ARG A 28 -2.19 -9.86 9.82
C ARG A 28 -2.37 -8.35 9.79
N ALA A 29 -1.44 -7.62 9.18
CA ALA A 29 -1.49 -6.17 9.08
C ALA A 29 -2.67 -5.70 8.22
N ILE A 30 -2.98 -6.40 7.12
CA ILE A 30 -4.20 -6.13 6.34
C ILE A 30 -5.43 -6.36 7.21
N ALA A 31 -5.57 -7.54 7.82
CA ALA A 31 -6.73 -7.89 8.64
C ALA A 31 -6.95 -6.90 9.80
N ASP A 32 -5.88 -6.52 10.52
CA ASP A 32 -5.95 -5.52 11.60
C ASP A 32 -6.35 -4.14 11.05
N GLY A 33 -5.84 -3.75 9.89
CA GLY A 33 -6.20 -2.51 9.22
C GLY A 33 -7.68 -2.46 8.85
N GLU A 34 -8.23 -3.54 8.28
CA GLU A 34 -9.65 -3.62 7.92
C GLU A 34 -10.56 -3.52 9.15
N LEU A 35 -10.22 -4.20 10.24
CA LEU A 35 -11.00 -4.12 11.49
C LEU A 35 -11.03 -2.69 12.03
N LEU A 36 -9.91 -1.96 11.99
CA LEU A 36 -9.84 -0.58 12.44
C LEU A 36 -10.65 0.36 11.54
N ILE A 37 -10.59 0.16 10.23
CA ILE A 37 -11.34 0.97 9.25
C ILE A 37 -12.85 0.74 9.43
N GLN A 38 -13.29 -0.50 9.56
CA GLN A 38 -14.71 -0.85 9.79
C GLN A 38 -15.23 -0.32 11.12
N ALA A 39 -14.37 -0.15 12.12
CA ALA A 39 -14.70 0.43 13.41
C ALA A 39 -14.69 1.98 13.42
N GLY A 40 -14.52 2.64 12.26
CA GLY A 40 -14.42 4.11 12.17
C GLY A 40 -13.10 4.69 12.69
N ASN A 41 -12.07 3.86 12.84
CA ASN A 41 -10.74 4.26 13.32
C ASN A 41 -9.71 4.19 12.18
N ALA A 42 -10.02 4.86 11.07
CA ALA A 42 -9.16 4.90 9.88
C ALA A 42 -7.75 5.43 10.18
N VAL A 43 -7.62 6.38 11.13
CA VAL A 43 -6.34 6.94 11.57
C VAL A 43 -5.40 5.86 12.11
N SER A 44 -5.93 4.94 12.93
CA SER A 44 -5.15 3.78 13.41
C SER A 44 -4.91 2.76 12.29
N GLY A 45 -5.85 2.64 11.35
CA GLY A 45 -5.72 1.77 10.17
C GLY A 45 -4.54 2.14 9.26
N VAL A 46 -4.15 3.41 9.20
CA VAL A 46 -3.01 3.89 8.38
C VAL A 46 -1.71 3.15 8.71
N ASP A 47 -1.37 2.98 9.99
CA ASP A 47 -0.12 2.31 10.39
C ASP A 47 -0.13 0.81 10.01
N ARG A 48 -1.30 0.17 10.12
CA ARG A 48 -1.48 -1.23 9.73
C ARG A 48 -1.36 -1.44 8.23
N ILE A 49 -2.01 -0.59 7.44
CA ILE A 49 -1.93 -0.67 5.97
C ILE A 49 -0.52 -0.29 5.47
N HIS A 50 0.16 0.66 6.10
CA HIS A 50 1.58 0.93 5.81
C HIS A 50 2.47 -0.29 6.13
N THR A 51 2.27 -0.92 7.29
CA THR A 51 2.99 -2.14 7.68
C THR A 51 2.77 -3.26 6.67
N ALA A 52 1.54 -3.43 6.18
CA ALA A 52 1.22 -4.40 5.14
C ALA A 52 1.99 -4.14 3.84
N LEU A 53 1.95 -2.92 3.30
CA LEU A 53 2.70 -2.60 2.07
C LEU A 53 4.21 -2.75 2.27
N HIS A 54 4.73 -2.31 3.41
CA HIS A 54 6.16 -2.46 3.69
C HIS A 54 6.58 -3.94 3.70
N GLY A 55 5.84 -4.79 4.44
CA GLY A 55 6.10 -6.24 4.48
C GLY A 55 5.91 -6.90 3.11
N TYR A 56 4.94 -6.45 2.31
CA TYR A 56 4.72 -6.93 0.96
C TYR A 56 5.92 -6.64 0.05
N LEU A 57 6.45 -5.41 0.06
CA LEU A 57 7.62 -5.06 -0.76
C LEU A 57 8.86 -5.86 -0.37
N ILE A 58 9.05 -6.15 0.94
CA ILE A 58 10.10 -7.04 1.42
C ILE A 58 9.91 -8.46 0.85
N ALA A 59 8.70 -9.02 0.98
CA ALA A 59 8.40 -10.36 0.49
C ALA A 59 8.65 -10.50 -1.03
N VAL A 60 8.32 -9.47 -1.82
CA VAL A 60 8.63 -9.46 -3.26
C VAL A 60 10.13 -9.40 -3.51
N CYS A 61 10.87 -8.53 -2.79
CA CYS A 61 12.33 -8.48 -2.94
C CYS A 61 12.98 -9.83 -2.60
N ASP A 62 12.54 -10.50 -1.52
CA ASP A 62 13.04 -11.81 -1.12
C ASP A 62 12.72 -12.89 -2.17
N ALA A 63 11.49 -12.90 -2.70
CA ALA A 63 11.06 -13.85 -3.73
C ALA A 63 11.85 -13.72 -5.05
N GLU A 64 12.21 -12.49 -5.42
CA GLU A 64 12.96 -12.18 -6.64
C GLU A 64 14.49 -12.14 -6.42
N GLY A 65 14.97 -12.35 -5.18
CA GLY A 65 16.39 -12.29 -4.85
C GLY A 65 17.02 -10.88 -4.98
N ILE A 66 16.21 -9.82 -4.83
CA ILE A 66 16.65 -8.43 -4.90
C ILE A 66 17.21 -8.01 -3.53
N ALA A 67 18.51 -7.77 -3.45
CA ALA A 67 19.17 -7.35 -2.21
C ALA A 67 18.77 -5.92 -1.79
N TYR A 68 18.61 -5.72 -0.48
CA TYR A 68 18.33 -4.42 0.14
C TYR A 68 19.17 -4.22 1.41
N ASN A 69 19.30 -2.97 1.85
CA ASN A 69 20.02 -2.64 3.09
C ASN A 69 19.28 -3.15 4.32
N LYS A 70 20.00 -3.31 5.43
CA LYS A 70 19.38 -3.60 6.73
C LYS A 70 18.36 -2.51 7.09
N ASP A 71 17.17 -2.92 7.52
CA ASP A 71 16.04 -2.04 7.89
C ASP A 71 15.66 -1.03 6.78
N PRO A 72 15.32 -1.50 5.56
CA PRO A 72 15.02 -0.61 4.45
C PRO A 72 13.72 0.15 4.71
N ASN A 73 13.58 1.35 4.15
CA ASN A 73 12.29 2.06 4.15
C ASN A 73 11.48 1.71 2.90
N MET A 74 10.17 1.97 2.96
CA MET A 74 9.21 1.67 1.89
C MET A 74 9.60 2.32 0.55
N THR A 75 10.03 3.58 0.57
CA THR A 75 10.47 4.31 -0.64
C THR A 75 11.68 3.64 -1.29
N ALA A 76 12.65 3.18 -0.50
CA ALA A 76 13.86 2.51 -0.96
C ALA A 76 13.55 1.15 -1.58
N LEU A 77 12.69 0.34 -0.94
CA LEU A 77 12.22 -0.93 -1.49
C LEU A 77 11.47 -0.73 -2.81
N PHE A 78 10.53 0.22 -2.84
CA PHE A 78 9.77 0.50 -4.05
C PHE A 78 10.68 0.95 -5.22
N LYS A 79 11.71 1.75 -4.93
CA LYS A 79 12.74 2.11 -5.90
C LYS A 79 13.51 0.89 -6.39
N LEU A 80 13.93 -0.01 -5.51
CA LEU A 80 14.63 -1.24 -5.88
C LEU A 80 13.78 -2.11 -6.81
N LEU A 81 12.51 -2.34 -6.46
CA LEU A 81 11.59 -3.09 -7.32
C LEU A 81 11.44 -2.44 -8.69
N ARG A 82 11.23 -1.12 -8.74
CA ARG A 82 11.16 -0.40 -10.01
C ARG A 82 12.40 -0.61 -10.88
N CYS A 83 13.60 -0.62 -10.29
CA CYS A 83 14.87 -0.73 -10.99
C CYS A 83 15.29 -2.16 -11.34
N HIS A 84 14.81 -3.16 -10.60
CA HIS A 84 15.36 -4.53 -10.69
C HIS A 84 14.31 -5.60 -10.95
N HIS A 85 13.03 -5.37 -10.68
CA HIS A 85 11.99 -6.37 -10.89
C HIS A 85 11.75 -6.56 -12.41
N PRO A 86 11.87 -7.78 -12.97
CA PRO A 86 11.77 -8.02 -14.41
C PRO A 86 10.48 -7.47 -15.03
N LYS A 87 9.35 -7.68 -14.35
CA LYS A 87 8.03 -7.18 -14.80
C LYS A 87 7.83 -5.67 -14.72
N LEU A 88 8.66 -4.93 -13.98
CA LEU A 88 8.66 -3.46 -13.98
C LEU A 88 9.69 -2.87 -14.94
N GLN A 89 10.71 -3.64 -15.32
CA GLN A 89 11.66 -3.28 -16.37
C GLN A 89 11.06 -3.43 -17.78
N ASN A 90 10.04 -4.29 -17.94
CA ASN A 90 9.31 -4.46 -19.20
C ASN A 90 7.81 -4.20 -19.02
N LEU A 91 7.42 -2.91 -19.11
CA LEU A 91 6.04 -2.47 -18.92
C LEU A 91 5.15 -2.65 -20.15
N GLY A 92 5.70 -3.06 -21.30
CA GLY A 92 4.96 -3.22 -22.54
C GLY A 92 4.65 -1.90 -23.24
N THR A 93 3.48 -1.80 -23.89
CA THR A 93 3.07 -0.59 -24.61
C THR A 93 2.82 0.57 -23.64
N ARG A 94 3.16 1.80 -24.06
CA ARG A 94 3.03 3.02 -23.23
C ARG A 94 3.86 2.96 -21.94
N SER A 95 5.01 2.29 -21.99
CA SER A 95 5.93 2.13 -20.87
C SER A 95 6.35 3.46 -20.24
N ASN A 96 6.56 4.50 -21.05
CA ASN A 96 6.95 5.83 -20.59
C ASN A 96 5.87 6.48 -19.69
N GLU A 97 4.60 6.36 -20.05
CA GLU A 97 3.49 6.89 -19.27
C GLU A 97 3.33 6.13 -17.93
N ILE A 98 3.42 4.80 -17.98
CA ILE A 98 3.33 3.97 -16.77
C ILE A 98 4.55 4.21 -15.85
N GLU A 99 5.75 4.35 -16.42
CA GLU A 99 6.94 4.67 -15.65
C GLU A 99 6.79 6.01 -14.92
N LYS A 100 6.27 7.05 -15.59
CA LYS A 100 5.97 8.34 -14.96
C LYS A 100 4.99 8.19 -13.80
N ILE A 101 3.94 7.39 -13.96
CA ILE A 101 2.98 7.09 -12.88
C ILE A 101 3.70 6.43 -11.69
N LEU A 102 4.54 5.42 -11.94
CA LEU A 102 5.31 4.75 -10.90
C LEU A 102 6.32 5.69 -10.22
N ILE A 103 6.93 6.63 -10.95
CA ILE A 103 7.80 7.66 -10.35
C ILE A 103 6.98 8.57 -9.42
N SER A 104 5.80 9.00 -9.86
CA SER A 104 4.91 9.82 -9.03
C SER A 104 4.47 9.09 -7.76
N PHE A 105 4.18 7.79 -7.84
CA PHE A 105 3.90 6.98 -6.65
C PHE A 105 5.08 6.92 -5.68
N ALA A 106 6.33 6.91 -6.15
CA ALA A 106 7.49 6.95 -5.25
C ALA A 106 7.48 8.23 -4.39
N THR A 107 7.14 9.39 -4.98
CA THR A 107 6.98 10.65 -4.25
C THR A 107 5.82 10.63 -3.25
N ILE A 108 4.69 10.01 -3.64
CA ILE A 108 3.54 9.86 -2.74
C ILE A 108 3.91 8.96 -1.55
N LEU A 109 4.51 7.80 -1.81
CA LEU A 109 4.94 6.85 -0.77
C LEU A 109 5.94 7.48 0.19
N ASP A 110 6.86 8.30 -0.30
CA ASP A 110 7.79 9.06 0.55
C ASP A 110 7.05 10.03 1.48
N SER A 111 5.99 10.65 0.99
CA SER A 111 5.14 11.57 1.77
C SER A 111 4.33 10.84 2.86
N LEU A 112 4.19 9.52 2.80
CA LEU A 112 3.53 8.72 3.85
C LEU A 112 4.42 8.50 5.08
N ASN A 113 5.74 8.55 4.92
CA ASN A 113 6.70 8.37 6.02
C ASN A 113 6.45 9.33 7.20
N PRO A 114 6.36 10.66 7.00
CA PRO A 114 6.04 11.58 8.09
C PRO A 114 4.62 11.40 8.64
N ILE A 115 3.66 10.99 7.81
CA ILE A 115 2.28 10.76 8.25
C ILE A 115 2.22 9.60 9.26
N ARG A 116 2.87 8.48 8.96
CA ARG A 116 3.00 7.37 9.91
C ARG A 116 3.73 7.81 11.19
N ASN A 117 4.85 8.53 11.04
CA ASN A 117 5.70 8.89 12.18
C ASN A 117 5.12 10.04 13.06
N LYS A 118 4.24 10.89 12.52
CA LYS A 118 3.74 12.10 13.21
C LYS A 118 2.23 12.18 13.37
N ALA A 119 1.44 11.48 12.57
CA ALA A 119 -0.02 11.58 12.59
C ALA A 119 -0.74 10.25 12.89
N SER A 120 0.02 9.17 13.15
CA SER A 120 -0.55 7.92 13.69
C SER A 120 -0.51 7.92 15.23
N VAL A 121 -1.43 7.18 15.84
CA VAL A 121 -1.71 7.09 17.29
C VAL A 121 -0.49 6.67 18.14
N ALA A 122 0.64 6.32 17.53
CA ALA A 122 1.89 5.94 18.20
C ALA A 122 2.59 7.11 18.93
N HIS A 123 2.27 8.37 18.63
CA HIS A 123 2.82 9.54 19.32
C HIS A 123 1.74 10.57 19.68
N PRO A 124 1.83 11.23 20.86
CA PRO A 124 0.90 12.29 21.26
C PRO A 124 1.19 13.58 20.48
N ASN A 125 0.90 13.56 19.18
CA ASN A 125 0.95 14.75 18.35
C ASN A 125 -0.47 15.34 18.28
N GLY A 126 -0.58 16.64 18.54
CA GLY A 126 -1.87 17.33 18.72
C GLY A 126 -2.78 17.36 17.48
N ASP A 127 -2.25 17.01 16.29
CA ASP A 127 -2.96 17.07 15.01
C ASP A 127 -2.92 15.68 14.35
N LEU A 128 -3.84 14.80 14.76
CA LEU A 128 -4.10 13.54 14.05
C LEU A 128 -4.72 13.83 12.67
N LEU A 129 -4.56 12.91 11.72
CA LEU A 129 -5.29 13.01 10.44
C LEU A 129 -6.80 13.00 10.69
N ASN A 130 -7.55 13.79 9.91
CA ASN A 130 -8.99 13.57 9.83
C ASN A 130 -9.25 12.29 9.02
N GLU A 131 -10.47 11.77 9.15
CA GLU A 131 -10.87 10.51 8.54
C GLU A 131 -10.72 10.51 7.01
N ALA A 132 -11.06 11.61 6.33
CA ALA A 132 -10.92 11.72 4.89
C ALA A 132 -9.47 11.57 4.42
N GLU A 133 -8.52 12.22 5.08
CA GLU A 133 -7.09 12.10 4.79
C GLU A 133 -6.55 10.70 5.15
N ALA A 134 -7.01 10.10 6.24
CA ALA A 134 -6.65 8.73 6.59
C ALA A 134 -7.11 7.74 5.50
N LEU A 135 -8.34 7.89 5.00
CA LEU A 135 -8.88 7.09 3.91
C LEU A 135 -8.14 7.32 2.59
N LEU A 136 -7.74 8.56 2.28
CA LEU A 136 -6.88 8.86 1.13
C LEU A 136 -5.56 8.06 1.21
N VAL A 137 -4.89 8.09 2.36
CA VAL A 137 -3.64 7.36 2.56
C VAL A 137 -3.83 5.85 2.41
N ILE A 138 -4.86 5.30 3.07
CA ILE A 138 -5.21 3.87 2.95
C ILE A 138 -5.42 3.49 1.49
N ASN A 139 -6.20 4.28 0.76
CA ASN A 139 -6.56 3.98 -0.64
C ASN A 139 -5.35 4.09 -1.59
N VAL A 140 -4.44 5.04 -1.36
CA VAL A 140 -3.17 5.10 -2.09
C VAL A 140 -2.37 3.82 -1.88
N VAL A 141 -2.22 3.38 -0.63
CA VAL A 141 -1.46 2.17 -0.31
C VAL A 141 -2.10 0.94 -0.92
N ARG A 142 -3.42 0.79 -0.82
CA ARG A 142 -4.17 -0.30 -1.46
C ARG A 142 -3.98 -0.30 -2.97
N THR A 143 -4.03 0.87 -3.61
CA THR A 143 -3.81 0.99 -5.06
C THR A 143 -2.45 0.45 -5.48
N VAL A 144 -1.39 0.83 -4.75
CA VAL A 144 -0.03 0.35 -5.03
C VAL A 144 0.05 -1.16 -4.83
N LEU A 145 -0.48 -1.68 -3.71
CA LEU A 145 -0.44 -3.10 -3.41
C LEU A 145 -1.17 -3.92 -4.49
N HIS A 146 -2.39 -3.53 -4.84
CA HIS A 146 -3.18 -4.19 -5.89
C HIS A 146 -2.46 -4.21 -7.24
N TYR A 147 -1.89 -3.08 -7.66
CA TYR A 147 -1.16 -3.00 -8.92
C TYR A 147 0.06 -3.93 -8.91
N LEU A 148 0.86 -3.89 -7.84
CA LEU A 148 2.07 -4.68 -7.75
C LEU A 148 1.76 -6.18 -7.67
N ASP A 149 0.79 -6.58 -6.86
CA ASP A 149 0.41 -7.99 -6.73
C ASP A 149 -0.12 -8.51 -8.07
N SER A 150 -1.11 -7.83 -8.67
CA SER A 150 -1.61 -8.18 -10.01
C SER A 150 -0.49 -8.25 -11.05
N LYS A 151 0.51 -7.37 -10.98
CA LYS A 151 1.65 -7.39 -11.90
C LYS A 151 2.55 -8.59 -11.62
N PHE A 152 2.82 -8.93 -10.36
CA PHE A 152 3.86 -9.87 -9.94
C PHE A 152 3.38 -11.31 -9.84
N VAL A 153 2.10 -11.56 -9.56
CA VAL A 153 1.50 -12.88 -9.64
C VAL A 153 1.77 -13.50 -11.02
N PRO A 154 2.29 -14.74 -11.12
CA PRO A 154 2.44 -15.44 -12.38
C PRO A 154 1.08 -15.59 -13.07
N ASN A 155 1.01 -15.39 -14.39
CA ASN A 155 -0.22 -15.74 -15.10
C ASN A 155 -0.49 -17.24 -14.87
N PRO A 156 -1.74 -17.64 -14.57
CA PRO A 156 -2.07 -19.06 -14.58
C PRO A 156 -1.76 -19.61 -15.97
N SER A 157 -0.89 -20.63 -16.00
CA SER A 157 -0.54 -21.42 -17.18
C SER A 157 -1.74 -22.11 -17.80
#